data_AF-A0A841F3A2-F1
#
_entry.id   AF-A0A841F3A2-F1
#
_cell.length_a   1.000
_cell.length_b   1.000
_cell.length_c   1.000
_cell.angle_alpha   90.00
_cell.angle_beta   90.00
_cell.angle_gamma   90.00
#
_symmetry.space_group_name_H-M   'P 1'
#
loop_
_entity.id
_entity.type
_entity.pdbx_description
1 polymer ?
#
loop_
_entity_poly.entity_id
_entity_poly.type
_entity_poly.pdbx_seq_one_letter_code
_entity_poly.pdbx_strand_id
1 'polypeptide(L)'
;MQQQGKVQLPLQTASLILGFMVWVILSSLMPFIKEDIVLTSSQLAWATAIPVLIGSVARVPIGYWTNRYGARNIFMISFVLLLAPVWWVSRATSFSDLIIGGFFLGIGGAVFSVGVTSLPKYYPKERHGFVNGIYGIGNLGTALSAFGAPLVAAQVGWSKTVLFYSILLIGMAALNFALGDKKETRVTLPLMQQLKDVSRNNKLWLLCLFYFLTFGSFVAFTVYLPNFLVTNFHMDKVDAGLRTAGFILVATIMRPVGGWLGDRFNPFKILMFVFGGLTVAAIVLSFAPSFYIYTVGCLTVALCAGTGNGTIFKLVPMYFVKQAGIANGMISAMGGLGGFFPPLMLTLLYSMTGHYAIGFMALSQIALVSLVLVIWMFYQEKLQLSASILENTIEAILVTDTNSVIRSVNPAFTAVTGYTAEEAVGQKPSMLKSGKQDKKFYDQLWQELRDKGYWQGEIWNRKKNGEVYQEWLSITAIRNEAGEVKYYAGMFSDMSKPDLTIA
;
A
#
# COMPACT_ATOMS: atom_id res chain seq x y z
N MET A 1 -4.29 -27.72 7.37
CA MET A 1 -3.88 -26.29 7.28
C MET A 1 -5.03 -25.32 7.56
N GLN A 2 -6.20 -25.40 6.89
CA GLN A 2 -7.32 -24.45 7.16
C GLN A 2 -7.85 -24.46 8.61
N GLN A 3 -7.86 -25.63 9.29
CA GLN A 3 -8.33 -25.74 10.67
C GLN A 3 -7.37 -25.07 11.68
N GLN A 4 -6.06 -25.07 11.40
CA GLN A 4 -5.07 -24.36 12.23
C GLN A 4 -5.18 -22.85 12.06
N GLY A 5 -5.51 -22.36 10.85
CA GLY A 5 -5.73 -20.93 10.59
C GLY A 5 -6.77 -20.31 11.54
N LYS A 6 -7.85 -21.04 11.87
CA LYS A 6 -8.90 -20.57 12.78
C LYS A 6 -8.40 -20.24 14.20
N VAL A 7 -7.33 -20.91 14.66
CA VAL A 7 -6.70 -20.65 15.96
C VAL A 7 -5.55 -19.65 15.83
N GLN A 8 -4.75 -19.75 14.76
CA GLN A 8 -3.58 -18.89 14.58
C GLN A 8 -3.95 -17.43 14.29
N LEU A 9 -5.01 -17.16 13.51
CA LEU A 9 -5.44 -15.79 13.23
C LEU A 9 -5.79 -14.99 14.50
N PRO A 10 -6.70 -15.45 15.38
CA PRO A 10 -7.01 -14.71 16.61
C PRO A 10 -5.82 -14.65 17.57
N LEU A 11 -5.04 -15.74 17.72
CA LEU A 11 -3.87 -15.76 18.60
C LEU A 11 -2.79 -14.74 18.17
N GLN A 12 -2.45 -14.72 16.88
CA GLN A 12 -1.46 -13.78 16.36
C GLN A 12 -2.00 -12.34 16.36
N THR A 13 -3.30 -12.13 16.13
CA THR A 13 -3.92 -10.81 16.24
C THR A 13 -3.88 -10.29 17.68
N ALA A 14 -4.22 -11.12 18.67
CA ALA A 14 -4.11 -10.77 20.10
C ALA A 14 -2.65 -10.49 20.50
N SER A 15 -1.70 -11.27 19.97
CA SER A 15 -0.27 -11.02 20.12
C SER A 15 0.12 -9.65 19.58
N LEU A 16 -0.40 -9.28 18.40
CA LEU A 16 -0.13 -7.98 17.80
C LEU A 16 -0.73 -6.83 18.63
N ILE A 17 -1.96 -6.99 19.14
CA ILE A 17 -2.59 -6.01 20.03
C ILE A 17 -1.65 -5.72 21.20
N LEU A 18 -1.20 -6.75 21.92
CA LEU A 18 -0.30 -6.54 23.06
C LEU A 18 1.05 -5.95 22.65
N GLY A 19 1.65 -6.43 21.55
CA GLY A 19 2.88 -5.87 21.01
C GLY A 19 2.77 -4.36 20.76
N PHE A 20 1.65 -3.93 20.17
CA PHE A 20 1.40 -2.53 19.87
C PHE A 20 1.05 -1.71 21.11
N MET A 21 0.39 -2.30 22.11
CA MET A 21 0.20 -1.67 23.41
C MET A 21 1.55 -1.32 24.05
N VAL A 22 2.48 -2.28 24.10
CA VAL A 22 3.84 -2.08 24.65
C VAL A 22 4.65 -1.10 23.80
N TRP A 23 4.49 -1.15 22.48
CA TRP A 23 5.24 -0.31 21.54
C TRP A 23 5.02 1.19 21.76
N VAL A 24 3.77 1.60 22.02
CA VAL A 24 3.41 3.02 22.17
C VAL A 24 3.28 3.47 23.62
N ILE A 25 3.63 2.62 24.61
CA ILE A 25 3.40 2.91 26.03
C ILE A 25 4.09 4.20 26.48
N LEU A 26 5.29 4.48 25.97
CA LEU A 26 6.03 5.72 26.26
C LEU A 26 5.27 6.95 25.78
N SER A 27 4.72 6.93 24.57
CA SER A 27 3.96 8.09 24.06
C SER A 27 2.60 8.24 24.74
N SER A 28 1.95 7.13 25.10
CA SER A 28 0.70 7.15 25.88
C SER A 28 0.89 7.76 27.27
N LEU A 29 2.01 7.47 27.94
CA LEU A 29 2.28 7.93 29.30
C LEU A 29 3.18 9.17 29.37
N MET A 30 3.63 9.71 28.24
CA MET A 30 4.52 10.88 28.20
C MET A 30 3.99 12.09 29.00
N PRO A 31 2.68 12.41 29.00
CA PRO A 31 2.14 13.48 29.84
C PRO A 31 2.31 13.27 31.35
N PHE A 32 2.52 12.03 31.82
CA PHE A 32 2.81 11.70 33.22
C PHE A 32 4.32 11.59 33.46
N ILE A 33 5.06 10.96 32.55
CA ILE A 33 6.51 10.78 32.65
C ILE A 33 7.23 12.12 32.79
N LYS A 34 6.78 13.15 32.05
CA LYS A 34 7.41 14.49 32.06
C LYS A 34 7.25 15.28 33.36
N GLU A 35 6.40 14.82 34.28
CA GLU A 35 6.27 15.43 35.61
C GLU A 35 7.38 14.96 36.56
N ASP A 36 7.81 13.71 36.40
CA ASP A 36 8.87 13.12 37.22
C ASP A 36 10.25 13.25 36.57
N ILE A 37 10.31 13.28 35.23
CA ILE A 37 11.55 13.39 34.46
C ILE A 37 11.48 14.69 33.64
N VAL A 38 12.32 15.65 33.99
CA VAL A 38 12.43 16.92 33.23
C VAL A 38 13.04 16.64 31.86
N LEU A 39 12.25 16.87 30.80
CA LEU A 39 12.66 16.64 29.42
C LEU A 39 12.52 17.93 28.60
N THR A 40 13.51 18.22 27.77
CA THR A 40 13.36 19.25 26.72
C THR A 40 12.39 18.77 25.63
N SER A 41 11.82 19.70 24.84
CA SER A 41 10.93 19.34 23.73
C SER A 41 11.57 18.36 22.74
N SER A 42 12.88 18.53 22.47
CA SER A 42 13.64 17.61 21.62
C SER A 42 13.81 16.23 22.25
N GLN A 43 14.15 16.16 23.54
CA GLN A 43 14.26 14.90 24.27
C GLN A 43 12.93 14.15 24.31
N LEU A 44 11.81 14.86 24.52
CA LEU A 44 10.48 14.27 24.49
C LEU A 44 10.16 13.66 23.11
N ALA A 45 10.48 14.38 22.03
CA ALA A 45 10.28 13.88 20.68
C ALA A 45 11.12 12.63 20.40
N TRP A 46 12.38 12.60 20.84
CA TRP A 46 13.25 11.43 20.71
C TRP A 46 12.79 10.24 21.54
N ALA A 47 12.40 10.46 22.80
CA ALA A 47 11.94 9.39 23.69
C ALA A 47 10.69 8.68 23.16
N THR A 48 9.78 9.42 22.50
CA THR A 48 8.58 8.84 21.89
C THR A 48 8.83 8.27 20.49
N ALA A 49 9.83 8.77 19.76
CA ALA A 49 10.16 8.31 18.41
C ALA A 49 11.08 7.07 18.37
N ILE A 50 12.00 6.90 19.34
CA ILE A 50 12.97 5.80 19.30
C ILE A 50 12.35 4.38 19.23
N PRO A 51 11.23 4.06 19.92
CA PRO A 51 10.59 2.76 19.78
C PRO A 51 10.04 2.55 18.36
N VAL A 52 9.60 3.63 17.70
CA VAL A 52 9.10 3.58 16.32
C VAL A 52 10.24 3.24 15.36
N LEU A 53 11.43 3.84 15.52
CA LEU A 53 12.59 3.55 14.67
C LEU A 53 12.95 2.06 14.68
N ILE A 54 13.17 1.51 15.88
CA ILE A 54 13.56 0.11 16.03
C ILE A 54 12.44 -0.83 15.65
N GLY A 55 11.21 -0.49 16.03
CA GLY A 55 10.04 -1.25 15.59
C GLY A 55 9.82 -1.26 14.09
N SER A 56 10.41 -0.32 13.36
CA SER A 56 10.35 -0.25 11.89
C SER A 56 11.49 -1.01 11.23
N VAL A 57 12.73 -0.76 11.67
CA VAL A 57 13.92 -1.42 11.12
C VAL A 57 13.88 -2.93 11.40
N ALA A 58 13.46 -3.34 12.60
CA ALA A 58 13.40 -4.74 12.99
C ALA A 58 12.29 -5.54 12.27
N ARG A 59 11.36 -4.89 11.54
CA ARG A 59 10.31 -5.59 10.77
C ARG A 59 10.87 -6.51 9.70
N VAL A 60 11.95 -6.14 9.02
CA VAL A 60 12.57 -6.98 7.99
C VAL A 60 13.21 -8.24 8.60
N PRO A 61 14.14 -8.15 9.57
CA PRO A 61 14.75 -9.33 10.17
C PRO A 61 13.75 -10.19 10.95
N ILE A 62 12.78 -9.61 11.67
CA ILE A 62 11.75 -10.40 12.37
C ILE A 62 10.85 -11.15 11.38
N GLY A 63 10.47 -10.53 10.26
CA GLY A 63 9.74 -11.21 9.19
C GLY A 63 10.55 -12.38 8.61
N TYR A 64 11.85 -12.14 8.33
CA TYR A 64 12.76 -13.19 7.89
C TYR A 64 12.88 -14.35 8.89
N TRP A 65 13.10 -14.06 10.17
CA TRP A 65 13.17 -15.07 11.23
C TRP A 65 11.85 -15.81 11.43
N THR A 66 10.71 -15.15 11.22
CA THR A 66 9.40 -15.80 11.24
C THR A 66 9.30 -16.86 10.16
N ASN A 67 9.77 -16.56 8.95
CA ASN A 67 9.81 -17.53 7.87
C ASN A 67 10.70 -18.73 8.18
N ARG A 68 11.80 -18.54 8.92
CA ARG A 68 12.77 -19.60 9.23
C ARG A 68 12.42 -20.42 10.46
N TYR A 69 11.91 -19.79 11.51
CA TYR A 69 11.73 -20.38 12.85
C TYR A 69 10.27 -20.53 13.29
N GLY A 70 9.31 -19.98 12.52
CA GLY A 70 7.88 -20.04 12.78
C GLY A 70 7.38 -18.96 13.75
N ALA A 71 6.12 -18.55 13.60
CA ALA A 71 5.52 -17.47 14.37
C ALA A 71 5.45 -17.75 15.87
N ARG A 72 5.16 -19.00 16.27
CA ARG A 72 5.11 -19.44 17.67
C ARG A 72 6.37 -19.02 18.44
N ASN A 73 7.54 -19.36 17.91
CA ASN A 73 8.81 -19.11 18.58
C ASN A 73 9.15 -17.62 18.56
N ILE A 74 8.92 -16.94 17.44
CA ILE A 74 9.24 -15.53 17.31
C ILE A 74 8.38 -14.66 18.23
N PHE A 75 7.05 -14.86 18.29
CA PHE A 75 6.21 -14.15 19.25
C PHE A 75 6.63 -14.40 20.70
N MET A 76 6.86 -15.67 21.07
CA MET A 76 7.28 -16.03 22.42
C MET A 76 8.60 -15.35 22.82
N ILE A 77 9.62 -15.45 21.96
CA ILE A 77 10.93 -14.81 22.19
C ILE A 77 10.77 -13.30 22.27
N SER A 78 10.03 -12.67 21.36
CA SER A 78 9.79 -11.23 21.38
C SER A 78 9.13 -10.76 22.68
N PHE A 79 8.12 -11.46 23.20
CA PHE A 79 7.46 -11.07 24.46
C PHE A 79 8.32 -11.31 25.69
N VAL A 80 9.12 -12.37 25.73
CA VAL A 80 10.10 -12.60 26.81
C VAL A 80 11.17 -11.50 26.79
N LEU A 81 11.70 -11.16 25.60
CA LEU A 81 12.69 -10.09 25.47
C LEU A 81 12.15 -8.72 25.86
N LEU A 82 10.84 -8.47 25.70
CA LEU A 82 10.20 -7.22 26.11
C LEU A 82 10.03 -7.06 27.63
N LEU A 83 10.18 -8.14 28.43
CA LEU A 83 10.10 -8.03 29.89
C LEU A 83 11.21 -7.15 30.48
N ALA A 84 12.44 -7.29 29.97
CA ALA A 84 13.58 -6.51 30.44
C ALA A 84 13.42 -4.99 30.20
N PRO A 85 13.10 -4.50 28.98
CA PRO A 85 12.90 -3.06 28.77
C PRO A 85 11.64 -2.52 29.45
N VAL A 86 10.56 -3.29 29.58
CA VAL A 86 9.39 -2.85 30.36
C VAL A 86 9.77 -2.65 31.83
N TRP A 87 10.51 -3.60 32.42
CA TRP A 87 11.03 -3.45 33.77
C TRP A 87 11.98 -2.26 33.90
N TRP A 88 12.86 -2.04 32.91
CA TRP A 88 13.81 -0.92 32.89
C TRP A 88 13.08 0.43 32.86
N VAL A 89 12.16 0.60 31.89
CA VAL A 89 11.39 1.84 31.74
C VAL A 89 10.56 2.13 32.99
N SER A 90 10.01 1.11 33.65
CA SER A 90 9.27 1.32 34.90
C SER A 90 10.09 1.96 36.02
N ARG A 91 11.43 1.94 35.93
CA ARG A 91 12.34 2.55 36.91
C ARG A 91 13.16 3.70 36.32
N ALA A 92 12.78 4.19 35.13
CA ALA A 92 13.51 5.26 34.49
C ALA A 92 13.46 6.54 35.35
N THR A 93 14.62 7.17 35.52
CA THR A 93 14.75 8.48 36.20
C THR A 93 15.39 9.53 35.29
N SER A 94 15.81 9.14 34.09
CA SER A 94 16.53 10.01 33.17
C SER A 94 16.07 9.84 31.72
N PHE A 95 16.39 10.83 30.88
CA PHE A 95 16.21 10.73 29.43
C PHE A 95 16.92 9.50 28.84
N SER A 96 18.13 9.19 29.31
CA SER A 96 18.92 8.04 28.84
C SER A 96 18.20 6.71 29.08
N ASP A 97 17.53 6.56 30.23
CA ASP A 97 16.75 5.36 30.55
C ASP A 97 15.56 5.19 29.59
N LEU A 98 14.88 6.29 29.27
CA LEU A 98 13.78 6.30 28.31
C LEU A 98 14.24 5.93 26.90
N ILE A 99 15.44 6.37 26.49
CA ILE A 99 16.01 6.04 25.19
C ILE A 99 16.43 4.57 25.13
N ILE A 100 17.17 4.08 26.12
CA ILE A 100 17.64 2.68 26.15
C ILE A 100 16.45 1.74 26.24
N GLY A 101 15.53 1.99 27.17
CA GLY A 101 14.32 1.20 27.30
C GLY A 101 13.44 1.28 26.06
N GLY A 102 13.18 2.51 25.56
CA GLY A 102 12.38 2.76 24.37
C GLY A 102 12.91 2.10 23.11
N PHE A 103 14.23 2.06 22.92
CA PHE A 103 14.88 1.34 21.82
C PHE A 103 14.39 -0.12 21.74
N PHE A 104 14.42 -0.84 22.87
CA PHE A 104 14.00 -2.24 22.91
C PHE A 104 12.48 -2.43 22.95
N LEU A 105 11.71 -1.46 23.46
CA LEU A 105 10.24 -1.46 23.33
C LEU A 105 9.80 -1.50 21.85
N GLY A 106 10.66 -1.03 20.93
CA GLY A 106 10.45 -1.16 19.49
C GLY A 106 10.22 -2.61 19.02
N ILE A 107 10.72 -3.63 19.74
CA ILE A 107 10.41 -5.03 19.43
C ILE A 107 8.89 -5.26 19.36
N GLY A 108 8.11 -4.61 20.23
CA GLY A 108 6.65 -4.68 20.24
C GLY A 108 6.01 -4.17 18.94
N GLY A 109 6.61 -3.18 18.28
CA GLY A 109 6.15 -2.68 16.98
C GLY A 109 6.58 -3.56 15.80
N ALA A 110 7.67 -4.31 15.96
CA ALA A 110 8.22 -5.17 14.92
C ALA A 110 7.53 -6.54 14.82
N VAL A 111 6.82 -6.98 15.88
CA VAL A 111 6.03 -8.23 15.84
C VAL A 111 4.90 -8.20 14.80
N PHE A 112 4.55 -7.02 14.26
CA PHE A 112 3.68 -6.89 13.09
C PHE A 112 4.15 -7.74 11.91
N SER A 113 5.47 -7.82 11.69
CA SER A 113 6.03 -8.63 10.60
C SER A 113 5.81 -10.12 10.77
N VAL A 114 5.56 -10.60 11.99
CA VAL A 114 5.35 -12.02 12.26
C VAL A 114 4.04 -12.47 11.61
N GLY A 115 2.93 -11.78 11.87
CA GLY A 115 1.63 -12.20 11.33
C GLY A 115 1.49 -12.00 9.83
N VAL A 116 1.98 -10.89 9.27
CA VAL A 116 1.95 -10.69 7.80
C VAL A 116 2.81 -11.68 7.03
N THR A 117 3.76 -12.34 7.71
CA THR A 117 4.61 -13.39 7.13
C THR A 117 3.99 -14.77 7.34
N SER A 118 3.45 -15.04 8.54
CA SER A 118 2.96 -16.35 8.93
C SER A 118 1.54 -16.64 8.45
N LEU A 119 0.61 -15.70 8.63
CA LEU A 119 -0.82 -15.92 8.37
C LEU A 119 -1.15 -16.28 6.92
N PRO A 120 -0.53 -15.67 5.88
CA PRO A 120 -0.81 -16.06 4.49
C PRO A 120 -0.55 -17.54 4.18
N LYS A 121 0.27 -18.24 4.97
CA LYS A 121 0.57 -19.67 4.80
C LYS A 121 -0.62 -20.58 5.13
N TYR A 122 -1.58 -20.11 5.93
CA TYR A 122 -2.73 -20.90 6.39
C TYR A 122 -3.97 -20.74 5.51
N TYR A 123 -3.97 -19.77 4.59
CA TYR A 123 -5.14 -19.36 3.82
C TYR A 123 -4.86 -19.33 2.32
N PRO A 124 -5.88 -19.59 1.48
CA PRO A 124 -5.73 -19.52 0.03
C PRO A 124 -5.52 -18.06 -0.40
N LYS A 125 -4.89 -17.86 -1.56
CA LYS A 125 -4.37 -16.56 -2.03
C LYS A 125 -5.45 -15.48 -2.11
N GLU A 126 -6.66 -15.88 -2.45
CA GLU A 126 -7.82 -15.01 -2.63
C GLU A 126 -8.25 -14.37 -1.30
N ARG A 127 -7.90 -15.00 -0.16
CA ARG A 127 -8.23 -14.52 1.19
C ARG A 127 -7.09 -13.80 1.89
N HIS A 128 -5.92 -13.67 1.28
CA HIS A 128 -4.75 -13.02 1.90
C HIS A 128 -5.05 -11.57 2.32
N GLY A 129 -5.75 -10.82 1.48
CA GLY A 129 -6.16 -9.44 1.81
C GLY A 129 -7.05 -9.36 3.04
N PHE A 130 -8.09 -10.21 3.12
CA PHE A 130 -9.00 -10.27 4.26
C PHE A 130 -8.28 -10.64 5.56
N VAL A 131 -7.43 -11.67 5.52
CA VAL A 131 -6.68 -12.15 6.69
C VAL A 131 -5.70 -11.09 7.19
N ASN A 132 -4.96 -10.44 6.29
CA ASN A 132 -4.09 -9.32 6.65
C ASN A 132 -4.88 -8.12 7.18
N GLY A 133 -6.11 -7.90 6.68
CA GLY A 133 -7.04 -6.91 7.20
C GLY A 133 -7.44 -7.17 8.65
N ILE A 134 -7.87 -8.40 8.98
CA ILE A 134 -8.19 -8.81 10.35
C ILE A 134 -6.97 -8.70 11.24
N TYR A 135 -5.82 -9.22 10.80
CA TYR A 135 -4.58 -9.09 11.57
C TYR A 135 -4.24 -7.62 11.82
N GLY A 136 -4.50 -6.75 10.85
CA GLY A 136 -4.35 -5.30 10.96
C GLY A 136 -5.22 -4.65 12.06
N ILE A 137 -6.25 -5.32 12.57
CA ILE A 137 -7.00 -4.90 13.78
C ILE A 137 -6.08 -4.87 15.01
N GLY A 138 -4.93 -5.54 14.98
CA GLY A 138 -3.89 -5.40 16.00
C GLY A 138 -3.47 -3.96 16.30
N ASN A 139 -3.70 -3.03 15.37
CA ASN A 139 -3.58 -1.59 15.60
C ASN A 139 -4.43 -1.08 16.78
N LEU A 140 -5.53 -1.75 17.15
CA LEU A 140 -6.33 -1.42 18.33
C LEU A 140 -5.50 -1.44 19.62
N GLY A 141 -4.39 -2.18 19.67
CA GLY A 141 -3.47 -2.13 20.79
C GLY A 141 -2.97 -0.72 21.12
N THR A 142 -2.75 0.12 20.10
CA THR A 142 -2.33 1.51 20.36
C THR A 142 -3.46 2.34 20.95
N ALA A 143 -4.72 2.10 20.56
CA ALA A 143 -5.89 2.77 21.16
C ALA A 143 -6.09 2.34 22.62
N LEU A 144 -6.00 1.02 22.88
CA LEU A 144 -6.12 0.46 24.22
C LEU A 144 -5.06 1.03 25.16
N SER A 145 -3.83 1.20 24.68
CA SER A 145 -2.78 1.82 25.48
C SER A 145 -2.96 3.34 25.62
N ALA A 146 -3.30 4.05 24.54
CA ALA A 146 -3.48 5.50 24.56
C ALA A 146 -4.58 5.97 25.53
N PHE A 147 -5.62 5.15 25.71
CA PHE A 147 -6.69 5.40 26.67
C PHE A 147 -6.46 4.70 28.02
N GLY A 148 -6.18 3.40 28.01
CA GLY A 148 -6.11 2.58 29.21
C GLY A 148 -4.90 2.89 30.10
N ALA A 149 -3.74 3.19 29.51
CA ALA A 149 -2.55 3.45 30.30
C ALA A 149 -2.66 4.75 31.14
N PRO A 150 -3.11 5.90 30.58
CA PRO A 150 -3.39 7.09 31.38
C PRO A 150 -4.37 6.87 32.54
N LEU A 151 -5.45 6.10 32.32
CA LEU A 151 -6.43 5.80 33.37
C LEU A 151 -5.83 5.04 34.55
N VAL A 152 -5.00 4.05 34.27
CA VAL A 152 -4.29 3.28 35.32
C VAL A 152 -3.23 4.17 35.97
N ALA A 153 -2.47 4.94 35.18
CA ALA A 153 -1.42 5.82 35.69
C ALA A 153 -1.94 6.92 36.62
N ALA A 154 -3.16 7.43 36.38
CA ALA A 154 -3.79 8.40 37.26
C ALA A 154 -4.05 7.85 38.68
N GLN A 155 -4.18 6.53 38.85
CA GLN A 155 -4.46 5.91 40.14
C GLN A 155 -3.21 5.36 40.83
N VAL A 156 -2.30 4.75 40.07
CA VAL A 156 -1.14 4.01 40.63
C VAL A 156 0.22 4.56 40.20
N GLY A 157 0.26 5.59 39.36
CA GLY A 157 1.48 6.18 38.80
C GLY A 157 1.96 5.47 37.52
N TRP A 158 2.62 6.21 36.64
CA TRP A 158 3.05 5.70 35.32
C TRP A 158 4.05 4.54 35.43
N SER A 159 4.95 4.58 36.42
CA SER A 159 5.95 3.54 36.68
C SER A 159 5.29 2.17 36.91
N LYS A 160 4.31 2.09 37.81
CA LYS A 160 3.58 0.84 38.10
C LYS A 160 2.71 0.41 36.92
N THR A 161 2.13 1.35 36.17
CA THR A 161 1.39 1.06 34.94
C THR A 161 2.27 0.39 33.89
N VAL A 162 3.49 0.89 33.67
CA VAL A 162 4.44 0.24 32.75
C VAL A 162 4.76 -1.17 33.24
N LEU A 163 5.06 -1.35 34.53
CA LEU A 163 5.39 -2.66 35.09
C LEU A 163 4.26 -3.68 34.93
N PHE A 164 3.00 -3.25 35.05
CA PHE A 164 1.81 -4.10 34.86
C PHE A 164 1.78 -4.81 33.50
N TYR A 165 2.32 -4.18 32.45
CA TYR A 165 2.37 -4.79 31.11
C TYR A 165 3.24 -6.04 31.06
N SER A 166 4.16 -6.23 32.02
CA SER A 166 4.95 -7.46 32.16
C SER A 166 4.07 -8.68 32.41
N ILE A 167 2.97 -8.52 33.16
CA ILE A 167 2.01 -9.60 33.43
C ILE A 167 1.33 -10.01 32.12
N LEU A 168 0.90 -9.03 31.32
CA LEU A 168 0.29 -9.27 30.01
C LEU A 168 1.27 -9.96 29.06
N LEU A 169 2.53 -9.53 29.04
CA LEU A 169 3.60 -10.14 28.23
C LEU A 169 3.86 -11.60 28.59
N ILE A 170 3.96 -11.92 29.89
CA ILE A 170 4.12 -13.31 30.36
C ILE A 170 2.93 -14.16 29.94
N GLY A 171 1.70 -13.65 30.14
CA GLY A 171 0.48 -14.33 29.74
C GLY A 171 0.44 -14.61 28.23
N MET A 172 0.78 -13.63 27.40
CA MET A 172 0.77 -13.79 25.94
C MET A 172 1.91 -14.69 25.43
N ALA A 173 3.07 -14.68 26.08
CA ALA A 173 4.16 -15.62 25.79
C ALA A 173 3.73 -17.06 26.11
N ALA A 174 3.07 -17.29 27.24
CA ALA A 174 2.53 -18.59 27.62
C ALA A 174 1.42 -19.06 26.66
N LEU A 175 0.51 -18.18 26.25
CA LEU A 175 -0.52 -18.48 25.26
C LEU A 175 0.08 -18.87 23.90
N ASN A 176 1.10 -18.14 23.43
CA ASN A 176 1.81 -18.50 22.19
C ASN A 176 2.54 -19.83 22.33
N PHE A 177 3.16 -20.10 23.48
CA PHE A 177 3.79 -21.39 23.74
C PHE A 177 2.78 -22.54 23.68
N ALA A 178 1.60 -22.38 24.28
CA ALA A 178 0.57 -23.41 24.35
C ALA A 178 -0.18 -23.61 23.03
N LEU A 179 -0.60 -22.53 22.36
CA LEU A 179 -1.53 -22.55 21.22
C LEU A 179 -0.88 -22.30 19.85
N GLY A 180 0.38 -21.85 19.82
CA GLY A 180 1.09 -21.57 18.56
C GLY A 180 1.38 -22.84 17.75
N ASP A 181 1.40 -22.73 16.43
CA ASP A 181 1.67 -23.88 15.56
C ASP A 181 3.15 -24.33 15.63
N LYS A 182 3.36 -25.61 15.95
CA LYS A 182 4.68 -26.25 15.99
C LYS A 182 5.16 -26.70 14.61
N LYS A 183 4.23 -26.91 13.67
CA LYS A 183 4.46 -27.51 12.36
C LYS A 183 4.33 -26.50 11.21
N GLU A 184 4.41 -25.21 11.51
CA GLU A 184 4.36 -24.15 10.49
C GLU A 184 5.40 -24.38 9.39
N THR A 185 5.03 -24.16 8.14
CA THR A 185 5.92 -24.30 6.99
C THR A 185 7.02 -23.22 7.02
N ARG A 186 8.27 -23.67 6.82
CA ARG A 186 9.48 -22.84 6.93
C ARG A 186 10.09 -22.61 5.56
N VAL A 187 10.64 -21.41 5.36
CA VAL A 187 11.38 -21.01 4.16
C VAL A 187 12.83 -20.76 4.53
N THR A 188 13.77 -21.39 3.83
CA THR A 188 15.21 -21.37 4.15
C THR A 188 16.04 -20.49 3.23
N LEU A 189 15.43 -19.84 2.23
CA LEU A 189 16.14 -18.97 1.28
C LEU A 189 16.89 -17.83 2.00
N PRO A 190 18.13 -17.49 1.58
CA PRO A 190 18.89 -16.39 2.16
C PRO A 190 18.15 -15.05 2.05
N LEU A 191 18.25 -14.21 3.09
CA LEU A 191 17.59 -12.90 3.14
C LEU A 191 17.99 -12.01 1.96
N MET A 192 19.28 -11.96 1.64
CA MET A 192 19.80 -11.08 0.59
C MET A 192 19.26 -11.45 -0.80
N GLN A 193 19.02 -12.74 -1.05
CA GLN A 193 18.39 -13.19 -2.29
C GLN A 193 16.94 -12.74 -2.37
N GLN A 194 16.17 -12.92 -1.28
CA GLN A 194 14.77 -12.48 -1.22
C GLN A 194 14.63 -10.96 -1.37
N LEU A 195 15.54 -10.18 -0.77
CA LEU A 195 15.55 -8.72 -0.91
C LEU A 195 15.84 -8.28 -2.35
N LYS A 196 16.86 -8.89 -2.99
CA LYS A 196 17.27 -8.56 -4.36
C LYS A 196 16.16 -8.83 -5.37
N ASP A 197 15.40 -9.91 -5.17
CA ASP A 197 14.33 -10.31 -6.08
C ASP A 197 13.16 -9.31 -6.03
N VAL A 198 12.73 -8.87 -4.84
CA VAL A 198 11.63 -7.89 -4.70
C VAL A 198 12.09 -6.48 -5.07
N SER A 199 13.32 -6.09 -4.72
CA SER A 199 13.82 -4.72 -4.94
C SER A 199 13.97 -4.35 -6.42
N ARG A 200 14.05 -5.34 -7.32
CA ARG A 200 14.09 -5.14 -8.78
C ARG A 200 12.78 -4.59 -9.36
N ASN A 201 11.66 -4.79 -8.67
CA ASN A 201 10.37 -4.28 -9.12
C ASN A 201 10.15 -2.86 -8.59
N ASN A 202 10.15 -1.87 -9.49
CA ASN A 202 9.95 -0.45 -9.16
C ASN A 202 8.65 -0.17 -8.40
N LYS A 203 7.62 -1.01 -8.57
CA LYS A 203 6.35 -0.88 -7.85
C LYS A 203 6.53 -1.06 -6.34
N LEU A 204 7.53 -1.81 -5.88
CA LEU A 204 7.82 -1.96 -4.45
C LEU A 204 8.06 -0.60 -3.80
N TRP A 205 8.93 0.21 -4.39
CA TRP A 205 9.36 1.49 -3.82
C TRP A 205 8.23 2.52 -3.79
N LEU A 206 7.34 2.48 -4.79
CA LEU A 206 6.11 3.28 -4.80
C LEU A 206 5.16 2.86 -3.68
N LEU A 207 4.95 1.55 -3.49
CA LEU A 207 4.14 1.05 -2.37
C LEU A 207 4.78 1.37 -1.02
N CYS A 208 6.11 1.31 -0.90
CA CYS A 208 6.86 1.75 0.27
C CYS A 208 6.61 3.24 0.57
N LEU A 209 6.68 4.12 -0.44
CA LEU A 209 6.40 5.55 -0.28
C LEU A 209 4.94 5.80 0.15
N PHE A 210 4.00 5.14 -0.50
CA PHE A 210 2.57 5.27 -0.18
C PHE A 210 2.27 4.79 1.24
N TYR A 211 2.92 3.71 1.68
CA TYR A 211 2.74 3.17 3.02
C TYR A 211 3.50 3.98 4.07
N PHE A 212 4.68 4.50 3.73
CA PHE A 212 5.41 5.50 4.52
C PHE A 212 4.51 6.68 4.85
N LEU A 213 3.76 7.20 3.88
CA LEU A 213 2.87 8.33 4.12
C LEU A 213 1.61 7.93 4.91
N THR A 214 0.92 6.86 4.52
CA THR A 214 -0.36 6.47 5.14
C THR A 214 -0.17 5.90 6.55
N PHE A 215 0.57 4.79 6.69
CA PHE A 215 0.84 4.21 7.99
C PHE A 215 1.74 5.10 8.83
N GLY A 216 2.68 5.82 8.22
CA GLY A 216 3.50 6.78 8.94
C GLY A 216 2.69 7.93 9.52
N SER A 217 1.73 8.49 8.79
CA SER A 217 0.81 9.50 9.36
C SER A 217 0.01 8.93 10.53
N PHE A 218 -0.50 7.70 10.41
CA PHE A 218 -1.18 7.03 11.52
C PHE A 218 -0.30 6.92 12.77
N VAL A 219 0.94 6.44 12.63
CA VAL A 219 1.86 6.27 13.76
C VAL A 219 2.31 7.62 14.31
N ALA A 220 2.67 8.58 13.46
CA ALA A 220 3.11 9.91 13.86
C ALA A 220 2.06 10.61 14.72
N PHE A 221 0.80 10.63 14.28
CA PHE A 221 -0.28 11.24 15.05
C PHE A 221 -0.60 10.46 16.33
N THR A 222 -0.54 9.12 16.28
CA THR A 222 -0.72 8.27 17.49
C THR A 222 0.29 8.62 18.58
N VAL A 223 1.54 8.86 18.20
CA VAL A 223 2.65 9.15 19.12
C VAL A 223 2.62 10.61 19.57
N TYR A 224 2.25 11.53 18.68
CA TYR A 224 2.32 12.96 18.90
C TYR A 224 1.11 13.54 19.66
N LEU A 225 -0.10 13.09 19.34
CA LEU A 225 -1.35 13.71 19.81
C LEU A 225 -1.51 13.77 21.34
N PRO A 226 -1.21 12.72 22.14
CA PRO A 226 -1.49 12.77 23.58
C PRO A 226 -0.80 13.95 24.26
N ASN A 227 0.50 14.13 24.03
CA ASN A 227 1.24 15.24 24.61
C ASN A 227 0.94 16.57 23.93
N PHE A 228 0.68 16.58 22.61
CA PHE A 228 0.35 17.80 21.89
C PHE A 228 -0.95 18.44 22.40
N LEU A 229 -2.00 17.64 22.61
CA LEU A 229 -3.30 18.10 23.10
C LEU A 229 -3.20 18.66 24.53
N VAL A 230 -2.46 18.01 25.41
CA VAL A 230 -2.22 18.52 26.77
C VAL A 230 -1.44 19.83 26.74
N THR A 231 -0.41 19.93 25.90
CA THR A 231 0.52 21.08 25.93
C THR A 231 -0.03 22.30 25.19
N ASN A 232 -0.69 22.12 24.03
CA ASN A 232 -1.13 23.22 23.17
C ASN A 232 -2.60 23.61 23.37
N PHE A 233 -3.44 22.68 23.85
CA PHE A 233 -4.86 22.95 24.11
C PHE A 233 -5.20 22.86 25.60
N HIS A 234 -4.21 22.69 26.48
CA HIS A 234 -4.38 22.62 27.94
C HIS A 234 -5.40 21.58 28.39
N MET A 235 -5.49 20.46 27.66
CA MET A 235 -6.41 19.38 27.98
C MET A 235 -5.96 18.53 29.17
N ASP A 236 -6.93 17.94 29.85
CA ASP A 236 -6.66 16.86 30.79
C ASP A 236 -5.96 15.67 30.10
N LYS A 237 -5.07 15.00 30.82
CA LYS A 237 -4.24 13.92 30.27
C LYS A 237 -5.07 12.70 29.85
N VAL A 238 -6.11 12.38 30.60
CA VAL A 238 -7.02 11.27 30.29
C VAL A 238 -7.87 11.62 29.07
N ASP A 239 -8.39 12.85 29.01
CA ASP A 239 -9.16 13.33 27.85
C ASP A 239 -8.33 13.37 26.56
N ALA A 240 -7.07 13.81 26.64
CA ALA A 240 -6.14 13.77 25.52
C ALA A 240 -5.86 12.32 25.03
N GLY A 241 -5.73 11.39 25.97
CA GLY A 241 -5.62 9.95 25.69
C GLY A 241 -6.87 9.41 24.99
N LEU A 242 -8.07 9.73 25.48
CA LEU A 242 -9.33 9.31 24.90
C LEU A 242 -9.54 9.83 23.47
N ARG A 243 -9.21 11.10 23.20
CA ARG A 243 -9.29 11.68 21.85
C ARG A 243 -8.30 11.03 20.89
N THR A 244 -7.09 10.75 21.37
CA THR A 244 -6.10 10.00 20.58
C THR A 244 -6.60 8.59 20.28
N ALA A 245 -7.21 7.91 21.25
CA ALA A 245 -7.84 6.61 21.03
C ALA A 245 -8.97 6.69 20.00
N GLY A 246 -9.76 7.77 19.99
CA GLY A 246 -10.76 8.05 18.96
C GLY A 246 -10.16 8.15 17.55
N PHE A 247 -9.07 8.91 17.39
CA PHE A 247 -8.30 8.97 16.12
C PHE A 247 -7.86 7.56 15.67
N ILE A 248 -7.26 6.79 16.58
CA ILE A 248 -6.76 5.45 16.28
C ILE A 248 -7.90 4.50 15.89
N LEU A 249 -9.03 4.58 16.59
CA LEU A 249 -10.19 3.73 16.33
C LEU A 249 -10.75 3.98 14.94
N VAL A 250 -10.92 5.25 14.55
CA VAL A 250 -11.35 5.63 13.20
C VAL A 250 -10.37 5.08 12.16
N ALA A 251 -9.07 5.32 12.32
CA ALA A 251 -8.07 4.81 11.38
C ALA A 251 -8.07 3.27 11.30
N THR A 252 -8.27 2.60 12.43
CA THR A 252 -8.27 1.13 12.50
C THR A 252 -9.51 0.52 11.85
N ILE A 253 -10.69 1.13 12.03
CA ILE A 253 -11.93 0.73 11.34
C ILE A 253 -11.85 1.01 9.84
N MET A 254 -11.26 2.14 9.45
CA MET A 254 -11.12 2.49 8.04
C MET A 254 -10.13 1.60 7.28
N ARG A 255 -9.25 0.88 7.99
CA ARG A 255 -8.31 -0.07 7.37
C ARG A 255 -9.00 -1.23 6.63
N PRO A 256 -9.86 -2.05 7.26
CA PRO A 256 -10.61 -3.07 6.53
C PRO A 256 -11.57 -2.46 5.50
N VAL A 257 -12.16 -1.28 5.78
CA VAL A 257 -13.02 -0.57 4.79
C VAL A 257 -12.24 -0.20 3.54
N GLY A 258 -11.00 0.30 3.67
CA GLY A 258 -10.15 0.60 2.53
C GLY A 258 -9.77 -0.63 1.71
N GLY A 259 -9.50 -1.76 2.38
CA GLY A 259 -9.30 -3.04 1.69
C GLY A 259 -10.53 -3.46 0.89
N TRP A 260 -11.72 -3.38 1.50
CA TRP A 260 -13.00 -3.69 0.85
C TRP A 260 -13.34 -2.73 -0.30
N LEU A 261 -13.05 -1.44 -0.15
CA LEU A 261 -13.21 -0.46 -1.23
C LEU A 261 -12.29 -0.79 -2.41
N GLY A 262 -11.06 -1.23 -2.14
CA GLY A 262 -10.13 -1.72 -3.17
C GLY A 262 -10.55 -3.03 -3.84
N ASP A 263 -11.46 -3.81 -3.23
CA ASP A 263 -12.06 -4.98 -3.87
C ASP A 263 -13.19 -4.60 -4.83
N ARG A 264 -13.97 -3.56 -4.49
CA ARG A 264 -15.14 -3.13 -5.27
C ARG A 264 -14.83 -2.10 -6.35
N PHE A 265 -13.84 -1.26 -6.09
CA PHE A 265 -13.44 -0.15 -6.95
C PHE A 265 -11.96 -0.26 -7.30
N ASN A 266 -11.54 0.45 -8.33
CA ASN A 266 -10.13 0.48 -8.71
C ASN A 266 -9.27 1.05 -7.55
N PRO A 267 -8.29 0.29 -7.02
CA PRO A 267 -7.49 0.70 -5.86
C PRO A 267 -6.74 2.03 -6.06
N PHE A 268 -6.32 2.36 -7.28
CA PHE A 268 -5.65 3.63 -7.55
C PHE A 268 -6.58 4.82 -7.34
N LYS A 269 -7.85 4.73 -7.76
CA LYS A 269 -8.83 5.81 -7.52
C LYS A 269 -9.06 6.04 -6.03
N ILE A 270 -9.10 4.97 -5.24
CA ILE A 270 -9.18 5.06 -3.78
C ILE A 270 -7.93 5.76 -3.22
N LEU A 271 -6.73 5.39 -3.69
CA LEU A 271 -5.50 6.07 -3.29
C LEU A 271 -5.43 7.55 -3.72
N MET A 272 -6.02 7.93 -4.85
CA MET A 272 -6.13 9.34 -5.25
C MET A 272 -6.96 10.12 -4.22
N PHE A 273 -8.10 9.58 -3.79
CA PHE A 273 -8.91 10.19 -2.75
C PHE A 273 -8.15 10.26 -1.42
N VAL A 274 -7.45 9.19 -1.04
CA VAL A 274 -6.64 9.15 0.19
C VAL A 274 -5.56 10.23 0.19
N PHE A 275 -4.77 10.34 -0.88
CA PHE A 275 -3.68 11.32 -0.93
C PHE A 275 -4.19 12.75 -1.10
N GLY A 276 -5.26 12.98 -1.88
CA GLY A 276 -5.92 14.28 -1.93
C GLY A 276 -6.46 14.70 -0.56
N GLY A 277 -7.10 13.79 0.17
CA GLY A 277 -7.60 14.03 1.52
C GLY A 277 -6.47 14.31 2.52
N LEU A 278 -5.36 13.57 2.48
CA LEU A 278 -4.18 13.85 3.30
C LEU A 278 -3.57 15.21 3.00
N THR A 279 -3.47 15.60 1.72
CA THR A 279 -2.99 16.93 1.30
C THR A 279 -3.83 18.03 1.90
N VAL A 280 -5.16 17.94 1.79
CA VAL A 280 -6.09 18.94 2.34
C VAL A 280 -6.03 18.96 3.87
N ALA A 281 -6.04 17.80 4.53
CA ALA A 281 -5.97 17.72 5.98
C ALA A 281 -4.67 18.33 6.53
N ALA A 282 -3.54 18.06 5.88
CA ALA A 282 -2.25 18.63 6.24
C ALA A 282 -2.24 20.16 6.05
N ILE A 283 -2.84 20.70 4.99
CA ILE A 283 -3.01 22.14 4.80
C ILE A 283 -3.84 22.73 5.94
N VAL A 284 -4.99 22.13 6.26
CA VAL A 284 -5.85 22.58 7.37
C VAL A 284 -5.08 22.62 8.69
N LEU A 285 -4.31 21.58 9.01
CA LEU A 285 -3.52 21.51 10.24
C LEU A 285 -2.36 22.52 10.26
N SER A 286 -1.84 22.90 9.09
CA SER A 286 -0.72 23.85 8.99
C SER A 286 -1.08 25.25 9.48
N PHE A 287 -2.33 25.68 9.30
CA PHE A 287 -2.80 27.01 9.74
C PHE A 287 -3.09 27.11 11.24
N ALA A 288 -2.60 26.15 12.05
CA ALA A 288 -2.79 26.09 13.50
C ALA A 288 -4.24 26.42 13.91
N PRO A 289 -5.22 25.69 13.36
CA PRO A 289 -6.60 26.13 13.40
C PRO A 289 -7.20 25.93 14.80
N SER A 290 -8.38 26.53 15.03
CA SER A 290 -9.11 26.35 16.30
C SER A 290 -9.24 24.87 16.66
N PHE A 291 -9.40 24.58 17.95
CA PHE A 291 -9.48 23.21 18.47
C PHE A 291 -10.41 22.29 17.68
N TYR A 292 -11.60 22.78 17.30
CA TYR A 292 -12.58 22.03 16.51
C TYR A 292 -12.06 21.67 15.12
N ILE A 293 -11.48 22.63 14.42
CA ILE A 293 -10.94 22.43 13.06
C ILE A 293 -9.69 21.53 13.12
N TYR A 294 -8.86 21.66 14.15
CA TYR A 294 -7.72 20.77 14.38
C TYR A 294 -8.18 19.32 14.54
N THR A 295 -9.27 19.10 15.29
CA THR A 295 -9.90 17.78 15.44
C THR A 295 -10.40 17.23 14.10
N VAL A 296 -11.08 18.06 13.30
CA VAL A 296 -11.54 17.67 11.95
C VAL A 296 -10.35 17.29 11.06
N GLY A 297 -9.25 18.05 11.09
CA GLY A 297 -8.02 17.73 10.36
C GLY A 297 -7.44 16.39 10.78
N CYS A 298 -7.33 16.13 12.10
CA CYS A 298 -6.84 14.86 12.62
C CYS A 298 -7.73 13.68 12.22
N LEU A 299 -9.05 13.81 12.33
CA LEU A 299 -9.98 12.75 11.93
C LEU A 299 -9.98 12.50 10.42
N THR A 300 -9.74 13.53 9.61
CA THR A 300 -9.53 13.39 8.17
C THR A 300 -8.25 12.60 7.89
N VAL A 301 -7.14 12.91 8.58
CA VAL A 301 -5.91 12.11 8.53
C VAL A 301 -6.19 10.67 8.93
N ALA A 302 -6.94 10.42 10.01
CA ALA A 302 -7.29 9.08 10.45
C ALA A 302 -8.03 8.29 9.36
N LEU A 303 -9.05 8.90 8.76
CA LEU A 303 -9.86 8.29 7.71
C LEU A 303 -9.02 7.95 6.49
N CYS A 304 -8.20 8.88 6.01
CA CYS A 304 -7.36 8.68 4.84
C CYS A 304 -6.22 7.68 5.12
N ALA A 305 -5.52 7.81 6.25
CA ALA A 305 -4.44 6.90 6.64
C ALA A 305 -4.96 5.46 6.80
N GLY A 306 -6.10 5.28 7.49
CA GLY A 306 -6.77 4.00 7.62
C GLY A 306 -7.12 3.38 6.26
N THR A 307 -7.87 4.12 5.44
CA THR A 307 -8.30 3.68 4.11
C THR A 307 -7.10 3.33 3.21
N GLY A 308 -6.08 4.17 3.22
CA GLY A 308 -4.82 3.97 2.48
C GLY A 308 -4.09 2.70 2.91
N ASN A 309 -4.00 2.46 4.22
CA ASN A 309 -3.36 1.25 4.75
C ASN A 309 -4.01 -0.03 4.23
N GLY A 310 -5.35 -0.08 4.19
CA GLY A 310 -6.08 -1.22 3.64
C GLY A 310 -5.86 -1.39 2.14
N THR A 311 -5.97 -0.29 1.41
CA THR A 311 -5.87 -0.26 -0.06
C THR A 311 -4.48 -0.68 -0.55
N ILE A 312 -3.41 -0.22 0.11
CA ILE A 312 -2.03 -0.57 -0.26
C ILE A 312 -1.77 -2.07 -0.07
N PHE A 313 -2.21 -2.66 1.04
CA PHE A 313 -2.06 -4.10 1.26
C PHE A 313 -2.88 -4.97 0.32
N LYS A 314 -3.91 -4.40 -0.35
CA LYS A 314 -4.59 -5.04 -1.47
C LYS A 314 -3.75 -5.02 -2.75
N LEU A 315 -2.95 -3.97 -2.98
CA LEU A 315 -2.05 -3.87 -4.14
C LEU A 315 -0.84 -4.81 -4.07
N VAL A 316 -0.27 -5.04 -2.88
CA VAL A 316 0.93 -5.88 -2.73
C VAL A 316 0.82 -7.27 -3.39
N PRO A 317 -0.21 -8.09 -3.11
CA PRO A 317 -0.32 -9.43 -3.70
C PRO A 317 -0.53 -9.42 -5.23
N MET A 318 -0.95 -8.29 -5.83
CA MET A 318 -1.06 -8.17 -7.29
C MET A 318 0.31 -8.07 -7.97
N TYR A 319 1.31 -7.51 -7.28
CA TYR A 319 2.67 -7.37 -7.83
C TYR A 319 3.67 -8.39 -7.29
N PHE A 320 3.43 -8.97 -6.10
CA PHE A 320 4.41 -9.79 -5.37
C PHE A 320 3.87 -11.15 -4.93
N VAL A 321 3.44 -11.98 -5.88
CA VAL A 321 2.80 -13.28 -5.60
C VAL A 321 3.76 -14.29 -4.93
N LYS A 322 4.98 -14.44 -5.43
CA LYS A 322 5.92 -15.48 -4.94
C LYS A 322 6.63 -15.09 -3.63
N GLN A 323 6.72 -13.79 -3.35
CA GLN A 323 7.57 -13.24 -2.29
C GLN A 323 6.81 -12.22 -1.41
N ALA A 324 5.50 -12.45 -1.20
CA ALA A 324 4.64 -11.53 -0.47
C ALA A 324 5.14 -11.20 0.95
N GLY A 325 5.74 -12.18 1.65
CA GLY A 325 6.22 -11.99 3.03
C GLY A 325 7.33 -10.94 3.15
N ILE A 326 8.38 -11.03 2.32
CA ILE A 326 9.49 -10.06 2.36
C ILE A 326 9.05 -8.69 1.84
N ALA A 327 8.20 -8.65 0.79
CA ALA A 327 7.63 -7.41 0.27
C ALA A 327 6.79 -6.70 1.35
N ASN A 328 5.89 -7.44 2.03
CA ASN A 328 5.13 -6.94 3.16
C ASN A 328 6.05 -6.42 4.27
N GLY A 329 7.12 -7.16 4.60
CA GLY A 329 8.11 -6.75 5.60
C GLY A 329 8.79 -5.41 5.25
N MET A 330 9.25 -5.24 4.01
CA MET A 330 9.87 -3.99 3.54
C MET A 330 8.90 -2.82 3.51
N ILE A 331 7.71 -3.01 2.94
CA ILE A 331 6.67 -1.98 2.89
C ILE A 331 6.29 -1.56 4.31
N SER A 332 6.11 -2.52 5.21
CA SER A 332 5.78 -2.26 6.61
C SER A 332 6.91 -1.54 7.35
N ALA A 333 8.18 -1.89 7.09
CA ALA A 333 9.33 -1.20 7.65
C ALA A 333 9.32 0.28 7.23
N MET A 334 9.14 0.56 5.94
CA MET A 334 9.03 1.93 5.43
C MET A 334 7.83 2.68 6.01
N GLY A 335 6.68 2.02 6.15
CA GLY A 335 5.52 2.56 6.84
C GLY A 335 5.84 3.05 8.25
N GLY A 336 6.50 2.20 9.04
CA GLY A 336 6.85 2.55 10.41
C GLY A 336 7.87 3.70 10.47
N LEU A 337 8.85 3.73 9.57
CA LEU A 337 9.80 4.85 9.46
C LEU A 337 9.08 6.17 9.18
N GLY A 338 7.98 6.14 8.41
CA GLY A 338 7.12 7.29 8.20
C GLY A 338 6.46 7.84 9.47
N GLY A 339 6.37 7.05 10.55
CA GLY A 339 5.90 7.50 11.86
C GLY A 339 6.99 8.09 12.75
N PHE A 340 8.25 7.77 12.47
CA PHE A 340 9.42 8.19 13.23
C PHE A 340 9.83 9.64 12.94
N PHE A 341 9.92 10.00 11.65
CA PHE A 341 10.42 11.32 11.23
C PHE A 341 9.49 12.50 11.53
N PRO A 342 8.15 12.42 11.31
CA PRO A 342 7.30 13.61 11.39
C PRO A 342 7.28 14.29 12.77
N PRO A 343 7.17 13.57 13.91
CA PRO A 343 7.24 14.23 15.23
C PRO A 343 8.57 14.95 15.45
N LEU A 344 9.70 14.33 15.07
CA LEU A 344 11.03 14.93 15.18
C LEU A 344 11.18 16.18 14.30
N MET A 345 10.69 16.11 13.06
CA MET A 345 10.69 17.25 12.14
C MET A 345 9.79 18.39 12.62
N LEU A 346 8.60 18.08 13.13
CA LEU A 346 7.70 19.09 13.71
C LEU A 346 8.35 19.80 14.90
N THR A 347 8.96 19.05 15.81
CA THR A 347 9.66 19.62 16.96
C THR A 347 10.87 20.46 16.54
N LEU A 348 11.70 19.96 15.62
CA LEU A 348 12.87 20.70 15.13
C LEU A 348 12.46 22.02 14.46
N LEU A 349 11.49 21.96 13.55
CA LEU A 349 11.00 23.15 12.84
C LEU A 349 10.35 24.14 13.79
N TYR A 350 9.59 23.67 14.78
CA TYR A 350 9.01 24.53 15.81
C TYR A 350 10.11 25.20 16.66
N SER A 351 11.14 24.46 17.07
CA SER A 351 12.27 25.03 17.83
C SER A 351 13.05 26.08 17.03
N MET A 352 13.13 25.95 15.70
CA MET A 352 13.85 26.90 14.84
C MET A 352 13.00 28.12 14.43
N THR A 353 11.69 27.92 14.22
CA THR A 353 10.82 28.93 13.58
C THR A 353 9.66 29.41 14.44
N GLY A 354 9.36 28.75 15.55
CA GLY A 354 8.20 29.02 16.39
C GLY A 354 6.86 28.53 15.83
N HIS A 355 6.85 27.86 14.66
CA HIS A 355 5.62 27.50 13.96
C HIS A 355 5.60 26.02 13.51
N TYR A 356 4.53 25.29 13.84
CA TYR A 356 4.30 23.92 13.36
C TYR A 356 3.85 23.85 11.89
N ALA A 357 3.44 25.00 11.32
CA ALA A 357 2.88 25.11 9.97
C ALA A 357 3.76 24.46 8.90
N ILE A 358 5.07 24.69 8.98
CA ILE A 358 6.04 24.22 7.99
C ILE A 358 6.07 22.68 7.94
N GLY A 359 6.01 22.01 9.10
CA GLY A 359 6.02 20.54 9.14
C GLY A 359 4.76 19.92 8.54
N PHE A 360 3.60 20.50 8.83
CA PHE A 360 2.34 20.06 8.20
C PHE A 360 2.30 20.40 6.69
N MET A 361 2.88 21.52 6.27
CA MET A 361 2.96 21.86 4.85
C MET A 361 3.90 20.93 4.09
N ALA A 362 5.00 20.49 4.70
CA ALA A 362 5.87 19.45 4.13
C ALA A 362 5.12 18.11 3.97
N LEU A 363 4.31 17.71 4.96
CA LEU A 363 3.44 16.54 4.85
C LEU A 363 2.46 16.67 3.67
N SER A 364 1.87 17.87 3.49
CA SER A 364 0.98 18.16 2.37
C SER A 364 1.67 18.01 1.01
N GLN A 365 2.90 18.51 0.87
CA GLN A 365 3.65 18.40 -0.39
C GLN A 365 4.01 16.95 -0.72
N ILE A 366 4.42 16.15 0.26
CA ILE A 366 4.71 14.72 0.06
C ILE A 366 3.42 13.96 -0.31
N ALA A 367 2.28 14.32 0.28
CA ALA A 367 0.98 13.78 -0.09
C ALA A 367 0.56 14.16 -1.51
N LEU A 368 0.81 15.40 -1.93
CA LEU A 368 0.54 15.85 -3.29
C LEU A 368 1.41 15.13 -4.32
N VAL A 369 2.70 14.94 -4.04
CA VAL A 369 3.59 14.13 -4.90
C VAL A 369 3.08 12.69 -4.99
N SER A 370 2.66 12.10 -3.87
CA SER A 370 2.08 10.74 -3.85
C SER A 370 0.79 10.66 -4.67
N LEU A 371 -0.06 11.69 -4.63
CA LEU A 371 -1.26 11.81 -5.47
C LEU A 371 -0.90 11.81 -6.96
N VAL A 372 0.07 12.63 -7.37
CA VAL A 372 0.53 12.69 -8.77
C VAL A 372 1.09 11.35 -9.22
N LEU A 373 1.88 10.68 -8.38
CA LEU A 373 2.44 9.36 -8.68
C LEU A 373 1.35 8.30 -8.84
N VAL A 374 0.31 8.30 -8.01
CA VAL A 374 -0.84 7.39 -8.16
C VAL A 374 -1.61 7.66 -9.44
N ILE A 375 -1.85 8.92 -9.79
CA ILE A 375 -2.49 9.31 -11.06
C ILE A 375 -1.68 8.77 -12.23
N TRP A 376 -0.36 9.00 -12.21
CA TRP A 376 0.54 8.49 -13.23
C TRP A 376 0.49 6.96 -13.33
N MET A 377 0.53 6.23 -12.21
CA MET A 377 0.42 4.78 -12.19
C MET A 377 -0.90 4.28 -12.79
N PHE A 378 -2.02 4.93 -12.48
CA PHE A 378 -3.33 4.57 -13.00
C PHE A 378 -3.40 4.67 -14.52
N TYR A 379 -2.89 5.77 -15.10
CA TYR A 379 -2.88 5.93 -16.55
C TYR A 379 -1.88 4.99 -17.23
N GLN A 380 -0.72 4.74 -16.63
CA GLN A 380 0.24 3.75 -17.13
C GLN A 380 -0.37 2.34 -17.21
N GLU A 381 -1.08 1.90 -16.17
CA GLU A 381 -1.72 0.58 -16.14
C GLU A 381 -2.84 0.47 -17.18
N LYS A 382 -3.61 1.55 -17.37
CA LYS A 382 -4.64 1.60 -18.42
C LYS A 382 -4.04 1.51 -19.82
N LEU A 383 -2.93 2.19 -20.09
CA LEU A 383 -2.23 2.13 -21.37
C LEU A 383 -1.63 0.74 -21.63
N GLN A 384 -1.00 0.14 -20.62
CA GLN A 384 -0.45 -1.21 -20.72
C GLN A 384 -1.54 -2.24 -21.02
N LEU A 385 -2.69 -2.16 -20.34
CA LEU A 385 -3.82 -3.05 -20.62
C LEU A 385 -4.31 -2.92 -22.07
N SER A 386 -4.49 -1.69 -22.56
CA SER A 386 -4.88 -1.45 -23.95
C SER A 386 -3.86 -2.00 -24.95
N ALA A 387 -2.57 -1.83 -24.70
CA ALA A 387 -1.51 -2.39 -25.55
C ALA A 387 -1.51 -3.93 -25.53
N SER A 388 -1.61 -4.55 -24.36
CA SER A 388 -1.65 -6.01 -24.23
C SER A 388 -2.88 -6.63 -24.91
N ILE A 389 -4.03 -5.95 -24.92
CA ILE A 389 -5.19 -6.40 -25.70
C ILE A 389 -4.86 -6.42 -27.18
N LEU A 390 -4.30 -5.34 -27.73
CA LEU A 390 -3.94 -5.28 -29.15
C LEU A 390 -2.91 -6.37 -29.52
N GLU A 391 -1.91 -6.59 -28.67
CA GLU A 391 -0.84 -7.57 -28.89
C GLU A 391 -1.31 -9.03 -28.86
N ASN A 392 -2.34 -9.35 -28.05
CA ASN A 392 -2.80 -10.73 -27.84
C ASN A 392 -4.12 -11.06 -28.57
N THR A 393 -4.68 -10.13 -29.35
CA THR A 393 -5.86 -10.41 -30.19
C THR A 393 -5.49 -11.32 -31.36
N ILE A 394 -6.34 -12.33 -31.62
CA ILE A 394 -6.17 -13.31 -32.71
C ILE A 394 -6.47 -12.69 -34.08
N GLU A 395 -7.40 -11.75 -34.15
CA GLU A 395 -7.69 -10.99 -35.37
C GLU A 395 -6.53 -10.04 -35.70
N ALA A 396 -6.20 -9.96 -36.99
CA ALA A 396 -5.20 -9.04 -37.49
C ALA A 396 -5.74 -7.61 -37.41
N ILE A 397 -4.97 -6.73 -36.77
CA ILE A 397 -5.32 -5.31 -36.60
C ILE A 397 -4.24 -4.47 -37.28
N LEU A 398 -4.67 -3.51 -38.09
CA LEU A 398 -3.84 -2.43 -38.61
C LEU A 398 -4.50 -1.08 -38.36
N VAL A 399 -3.70 -0.05 -38.09
CA VAL A 399 -4.17 1.33 -37.93
C VAL A 399 -3.45 2.22 -38.92
N THR A 400 -4.18 3.00 -39.70
CA THR A 400 -3.63 3.98 -40.66
C THR A 400 -3.95 5.41 -40.26
N ASP A 401 -3.18 6.36 -40.78
CA ASP A 401 -3.59 7.77 -40.81
C ASP A 401 -4.61 8.05 -41.93
N THR A 402 -5.00 9.33 -42.06
CA THR A 402 -5.95 9.81 -43.07
C THR A 402 -5.46 9.66 -44.51
N ASN A 403 -4.14 9.50 -44.74
CA ASN A 403 -3.55 9.24 -46.05
C ASN A 403 -3.39 7.74 -46.35
N SER A 404 -4.00 6.88 -45.53
CA SER A 404 -3.88 5.43 -45.59
C SER A 404 -2.45 4.91 -45.40
N VAL A 405 -1.61 5.64 -44.67
CA VAL A 405 -0.28 5.15 -44.29
C VAL A 405 -0.40 4.41 -42.96
N ILE A 406 0.06 3.15 -42.93
CA ILE A 406 0.04 2.28 -41.76
C ILE A 406 0.93 2.90 -40.67
N ARG A 407 0.34 3.10 -39.49
CA ARG A 407 1.00 3.63 -38.29
C ARG A 407 1.29 2.56 -37.27
N SER A 408 0.51 1.49 -37.23
CA SER A 408 0.69 0.38 -36.30
C SER A 408 0.02 -0.88 -36.83
N VAL A 409 0.56 -2.04 -36.47
CA VAL A 409 0.00 -3.38 -36.71
C VAL A 409 0.20 -4.24 -35.47
N ASN A 410 -0.67 -5.21 -35.23
CA ASN A 410 -0.49 -6.17 -34.14
C ASN A 410 0.23 -7.47 -34.60
N PRO A 411 0.65 -8.36 -33.67
CA PRO A 411 1.28 -9.64 -34.04
C PRO A 411 0.42 -10.53 -34.94
N ALA A 412 -0.90 -10.53 -34.79
CA ALA A 412 -1.80 -11.29 -35.65
C ALA A 412 -1.76 -10.82 -37.12
N PHE A 413 -1.60 -9.52 -37.38
CA PHE A 413 -1.34 -9.01 -38.73
C PHE A 413 -0.10 -9.67 -39.35
N THR A 414 0.98 -9.79 -38.59
CA THR A 414 2.20 -10.45 -39.07
C THR A 414 1.95 -11.94 -39.31
N ALA A 415 1.20 -12.62 -38.44
CA ALA A 415 0.88 -14.03 -38.58
C ALA A 415 0.00 -14.34 -39.81
N VAL A 416 -0.97 -13.47 -40.11
CA VAL A 416 -1.87 -13.63 -41.27
C VAL A 416 -1.18 -13.25 -42.57
N THR A 417 -0.50 -12.10 -42.61
CA THR A 417 0.02 -11.51 -43.86
C THR A 417 1.45 -11.92 -44.19
N GLY A 418 2.24 -12.30 -43.19
CA GLY A 418 3.67 -12.60 -43.30
C GLY A 418 4.59 -11.37 -43.34
N TYR A 419 4.06 -10.15 -43.27
CA TYR A 419 4.85 -8.91 -43.18
C TYR A 419 5.08 -8.54 -41.72
N THR A 420 6.34 -8.23 -41.36
CA THR A 420 6.64 -7.76 -40.00
C THR A 420 6.17 -6.32 -39.79
N ALA A 421 6.09 -5.89 -38.53
CA ALA A 421 5.74 -4.50 -38.21
C ALA A 421 6.71 -3.50 -38.85
N GLU A 422 8.01 -3.82 -38.89
CA GLU A 422 9.05 -2.97 -39.50
C GLU A 422 8.87 -2.83 -41.01
N GLU A 423 8.33 -3.84 -41.68
CA GLU A 423 8.07 -3.82 -43.12
C GLU A 423 6.75 -3.12 -43.46
N ALA A 424 5.75 -3.25 -42.60
CA ALA A 424 4.40 -2.75 -42.84
C ALA A 424 4.21 -1.29 -42.40
N VAL A 425 4.81 -0.87 -41.28
CA VAL A 425 4.66 0.50 -40.77
C VAL A 425 5.34 1.49 -41.72
N GLY A 426 4.62 2.55 -42.09
CA GLY A 426 5.04 3.53 -43.10
C GLY A 426 4.63 3.18 -44.53
N GLN A 427 4.12 1.96 -44.78
CA GLN A 427 3.57 1.56 -46.08
C GLN A 427 2.06 1.81 -46.16
N LYS A 428 1.47 1.65 -47.35
CA LYS A 428 0.01 1.68 -47.55
C LYS A 428 -0.55 0.25 -47.58
N PRO A 429 -1.78 0.00 -47.10
CA PRO A 429 -2.43 -1.32 -47.16
C PRO A 429 -2.52 -1.93 -48.57
N SER A 430 -2.34 -1.11 -49.61
CA SER A 430 -2.20 -1.57 -51.00
C SER A 430 -1.07 -2.59 -51.21
N MET A 431 -0.12 -2.72 -50.28
CA MET A 431 0.88 -3.80 -50.28
C MET A 431 0.26 -5.21 -50.19
N LEU A 432 -0.96 -5.32 -49.66
CA LEU A 432 -1.72 -6.58 -49.58
C LEU A 432 -2.61 -6.82 -50.81
N LYS A 433 -2.65 -5.91 -51.78
CA LYS A 433 -3.60 -5.95 -52.90
C LYS A 433 -3.38 -7.20 -53.77
N SER A 434 -4.42 -8.03 -53.93
CA SER A 434 -4.37 -9.24 -54.77
C SER A 434 -4.56 -8.97 -56.27
N GLY A 435 -5.27 -7.89 -56.62
CA GLY A 435 -5.71 -7.55 -57.98
C GLY A 435 -7.08 -8.14 -58.36
N LYS A 436 -7.77 -8.85 -57.44
CA LYS A 436 -9.09 -9.45 -57.70
C LYS A 436 -10.24 -8.45 -57.68
N GLN A 437 -10.09 -7.31 -57.00
CA GLN A 437 -11.08 -6.24 -56.95
C GLN A 437 -10.75 -5.14 -57.96
N ASP A 438 -11.79 -4.63 -58.61
CA ASP A 438 -11.70 -3.53 -59.54
C ASP A 438 -11.64 -2.17 -58.82
N LYS A 439 -11.42 -1.10 -59.58
CA LYS A 439 -11.37 0.26 -59.02
C LYS A 439 -12.73 0.67 -58.41
N LYS A 440 -13.83 0.25 -59.03
CA LYS A 440 -15.20 0.59 -58.61
C LYS A 440 -15.49 0.08 -57.19
N PHE A 441 -15.03 -1.13 -56.85
CA PHE A 441 -15.12 -1.70 -55.51
C PHE A 441 -14.45 -0.80 -54.46
N TYR A 442 -13.20 -0.39 -54.68
CA TYR A 442 -12.48 0.47 -53.73
C TYR A 442 -13.11 1.86 -53.63
N ASP A 443 -13.58 2.43 -54.73
CA ASP A 443 -14.28 3.72 -54.73
C ASP A 443 -15.57 3.65 -53.88
N GLN A 444 -16.33 2.56 -53.99
CA GLN A 444 -17.52 2.30 -53.15
C GLN A 444 -17.18 2.08 -51.68
N LEU A 445 -16.16 1.27 -51.37
CA LEU A 445 -15.68 1.05 -50.00
C LEU A 445 -15.33 2.37 -49.31
N TRP A 446 -14.53 3.21 -49.99
CA TRP A 446 -14.12 4.49 -49.43
C TRP A 446 -15.26 5.50 -49.31
N GLN A 447 -16.23 5.45 -50.22
CA GLN A 447 -17.43 6.26 -50.12
C GLN A 447 -18.27 5.85 -48.91
N GLU A 448 -18.53 4.56 -48.74
CA GLU A 448 -19.28 4.04 -47.60
C GLU A 448 -18.58 4.34 -46.27
N LEU A 449 -17.26 4.19 -46.21
CA LEU A 449 -16.49 4.51 -45.01
C LEU A 449 -16.51 6.01 -44.65
N ARG A 450 -16.55 6.90 -45.65
CA ARG A 450 -16.70 8.35 -45.42
C ARG A 450 -18.11 8.71 -44.96
N ASP A 451 -19.13 8.10 -45.56
CA ASP A 451 -20.54 8.43 -45.33
C ASP A 451 -21.04 7.84 -44.01
N LYS A 452 -20.71 6.57 -43.72
CA LYS A 452 -21.19 5.83 -42.54
C LYS A 452 -20.19 5.81 -41.38
N GLY A 453 -18.91 6.04 -41.64
CA GLY A 453 -17.84 5.94 -40.64
C GLY A 453 -17.36 4.51 -40.35
N TYR A 454 -17.95 3.50 -41.00
CA TYR A 454 -17.51 2.11 -40.93
C TYR A 454 -17.77 1.41 -42.27
N TRP A 455 -17.04 0.33 -42.54
CA TRP A 455 -17.23 -0.57 -43.68
C TRP A 455 -16.92 -1.99 -43.26
N GLN A 456 -17.67 -2.97 -43.78
CA GLN A 456 -17.42 -4.39 -43.55
C GLN A 456 -17.68 -5.17 -44.83
N GLY A 457 -16.82 -6.14 -45.13
CA GLY A 457 -17.05 -7.03 -46.26
C GLY A 457 -15.90 -7.97 -46.54
N GLU A 458 -16.14 -8.86 -47.50
CA GLU A 458 -15.15 -9.83 -47.97
C GLU A 458 -14.19 -9.19 -48.97
N ILE A 459 -12.90 -9.43 -48.78
CA ILE A 459 -11.86 -8.96 -49.68
C ILE A 459 -10.79 -10.05 -49.88
N TRP A 460 -10.36 -10.22 -51.11
CA TRP A 460 -9.20 -11.02 -51.49
C TRP A 460 -7.91 -10.21 -51.37
N ASN A 461 -7.01 -10.63 -50.49
CA ASN A 461 -5.69 -10.05 -50.31
C ASN A 461 -4.59 -11.06 -50.64
N ARG A 462 -3.34 -10.60 -50.66
CA ARG A 462 -2.16 -11.37 -50.98
C ARG A 462 -1.14 -11.27 -49.84
N LYS A 463 -0.74 -12.43 -49.32
CA LYS A 463 0.31 -12.56 -48.31
C LYS A 463 1.69 -12.27 -48.92
N LYS A 464 2.70 -12.06 -48.07
CA LYS A 464 4.10 -11.84 -48.48
C LYS A 464 4.67 -12.98 -49.35
N ASN A 465 4.25 -14.22 -49.09
CA ASN A 465 4.65 -15.40 -49.86
C ASN A 465 3.97 -15.49 -51.25
N GLY A 466 3.08 -14.55 -51.60
CA GLY A 466 2.36 -14.50 -52.87
C GLY A 466 1.01 -15.22 -52.87
N GLU A 467 0.67 -15.95 -51.80
CA GLU A 467 -0.61 -16.66 -51.61
C GLU A 467 -1.77 -15.65 -51.56
N VAL A 468 -2.80 -15.91 -52.35
CA VAL A 468 -4.03 -15.10 -52.36
C VAL A 468 -5.04 -15.77 -51.44
N TYR A 469 -5.58 -15.00 -50.49
CA TYR A 469 -6.52 -15.47 -49.47
C TYR A 469 -7.71 -14.54 -49.41
N GLN A 470 -8.84 -15.07 -48.94
CA GLN A 470 -10.05 -14.29 -48.69
C GLN A 470 -10.09 -13.95 -47.21
N GLU A 471 -10.31 -12.67 -46.90
CA GLU A 471 -10.47 -12.19 -45.55
C GLU A 471 -11.82 -11.48 -45.38
N TRP A 472 -12.35 -11.57 -44.17
CA TRP A 472 -13.41 -10.69 -43.73
C TRP A 472 -12.76 -9.44 -43.12
N LEU A 473 -12.96 -8.27 -43.73
CA LEU A 473 -12.34 -7.02 -43.29
C LEU A 473 -13.40 -6.06 -42.76
N SER A 474 -13.17 -5.55 -41.56
CA SER A 474 -13.93 -4.46 -40.95
C SER A 474 -13.03 -3.24 -40.80
N ILE A 475 -13.46 -2.09 -41.33
CA ILE A 475 -12.75 -0.82 -41.24
C ILE A 475 -13.63 0.16 -40.47
N THR A 476 -13.07 0.84 -39.48
CA THR A 476 -13.76 1.89 -38.71
C THR A 476 -12.95 3.17 -38.72
N ALA A 477 -13.63 4.29 -38.97
CA ALA A 477 -13.05 5.62 -38.88
C ALA A 477 -13.00 6.08 -37.41
N ILE A 478 -11.81 6.34 -36.90
CA ILE A 478 -11.59 6.88 -35.56
C ILE A 478 -11.53 8.40 -35.66
N ARG A 479 -12.49 9.07 -35.04
CA ARG A 479 -12.65 10.53 -35.07
C ARG A 479 -12.04 11.19 -33.82
N ASN A 480 -11.59 12.43 -33.96
CA ASN A 480 -11.16 13.26 -32.84
C ASN A 480 -12.38 13.89 -32.13
N GLU A 481 -12.14 14.68 -31.07
CA GLU A 481 -13.19 15.38 -30.32
C GLU A 481 -13.98 16.40 -31.17
N ALA A 482 -13.38 16.90 -32.26
CA ALA A 482 -14.02 17.80 -33.23
C ALA A 482 -14.86 17.05 -34.30
N GLY A 483 -14.92 15.71 -34.25
CA GLY A 483 -15.64 14.88 -35.22
C GLY A 483 -14.87 14.61 -36.53
N GLU A 484 -13.65 15.11 -36.67
CA GLU A 484 -12.80 14.87 -37.84
C GLU A 484 -12.13 13.50 -37.76
N VAL A 485 -12.03 12.80 -38.89
CA VAL A 485 -11.34 11.50 -38.95
C VAL A 485 -9.85 11.70 -38.70
N LYS A 486 -9.31 11.00 -37.71
CA LYS A 486 -7.89 11.03 -37.33
C LYS A 486 -7.16 9.77 -37.80
N TYR A 487 -7.80 8.61 -37.68
CA TYR A 487 -7.25 7.32 -38.07
C TYR A 487 -8.30 6.42 -38.69
N TYR A 488 -7.87 5.38 -39.40
CA TYR A 488 -8.70 4.24 -39.76
C TYR A 488 -8.14 2.99 -39.10
N ALA A 489 -8.99 2.23 -38.41
CA ALA A 489 -8.63 0.93 -37.85
C ALA A 489 -9.25 -0.17 -38.71
N GLY A 490 -8.40 -1.04 -39.27
CA GLY A 490 -8.80 -2.24 -40.00
C GLY A 490 -8.59 -3.48 -39.13
N MET A 491 -9.61 -4.34 -39.06
CA MET A 491 -9.57 -5.63 -38.39
C MET A 491 -9.96 -6.71 -39.39
N PHE A 492 -9.17 -7.77 -39.50
CA PHE A 492 -9.46 -8.85 -40.45
C PHE A 492 -9.00 -10.23 -39.97
N SER A 493 -9.66 -11.26 -40.51
CA SER A 493 -9.33 -12.67 -40.30
C SER A 493 -9.34 -13.42 -41.64
N ASP A 494 -8.42 -14.36 -41.79
CA ASP A 494 -8.32 -15.21 -42.98
C ASP A 494 -9.45 -16.25 -42.95
N MET A 495 -10.41 -16.14 -43.87
CA MET A 495 -11.57 -17.03 -43.95
C MET A 495 -11.20 -18.44 -44.44
N SER A 496 -10.00 -18.65 -44.98
CA SER A 496 -9.55 -19.96 -45.46
C SER A 496 -9.11 -20.91 -44.34
N LYS A 497 -8.92 -20.40 -43.12
CA LYS A 497 -8.64 -21.20 -41.92
C LYS A 497 -9.81 -21.03 -40.94
N PRO A 498 -10.76 -21.98 -40.87
CA PRO A 498 -11.84 -21.89 -39.91
C PRO A 498 -11.29 -21.94 -38.48
N ASP A 499 -11.92 -21.18 -37.59
CA ASP A 499 -11.58 -21.02 -36.17
C ASP A 499 -10.99 -22.30 -35.56
N LEU A 500 -9.71 -22.24 -35.17
CA LEU A 500 -9.16 -23.16 -34.19
C LEU A 500 -9.88 -22.86 -32.88
N THR A 501 -10.93 -23.64 -32.64
CA THR A 501 -11.65 -23.71 -31.38
C THR A 501 -10.63 -23.97 -30.29
N ILE A 502 -10.46 -22.99 -29.40
CA ILE A 502 -9.58 -23.08 -28.24
C ILE A 502 -10.16 -24.18 -27.33
N ALA A 503 -9.39 -25.27 -27.16
CA ALA A 503 -9.64 -26.30 -26.15
C ALA A 503 -9.02 -25.91 -24.80
#